data_AF-J5S7H8-F1
#
_entry.id   AF-J5S7H8-F1
#
_cell.length_a   1.000
_cell.length_b   1.000
_cell.length_c   1.000
_cell.angle_alpha   90.00
_cell.angle_beta   90.00
_cell.angle_gamma   90.00
#
_symmetry.space_group_name_H-M   'P 1'
#
loop_
_entity.id
_entity.type
_entity.pdbx_description
1 polymer ?
#
loop_
_entity_poly.entity_id
_entity_poly.type
_entity_poly.pdbx_seq_one_letter_code
_entity_poly.pdbx_strand_id
1 'polypeptide(L)'
;MSSFLSQASKFQATSAINGLLSSLLPGVPKIRANSVKARVNNGSKAQLIDRNLKKRVELQNRDVHKIKKRSKQAKKRLVKKHKCDKERLEQLAKYQVLKKHQEEGTLTEHEKKYLNKLIRRNSQNLRSWDLREEVRDELNDIQQYILKQTVSTTNAERSQRRRSKRKQFKEDISQSDSVKDHRYPGLTPGLAPVGASDEEESSEEED
;
A
#
# COMPACT_ATOMS: atom_id res chain seq x y z
N MET A 1 44.57 -11.36 -23.84
CA MET A 1 45.06 -9.97 -23.92
C MET A 1 44.23 -9.20 -24.92
N SER A 2 43.18 -8.51 -24.47
CA SER A 2 42.29 -7.72 -25.34
C SER A 2 42.70 -6.26 -25.29
N SER A 3 43.36 -5.80 -26.35
CA SER A 3 43.73 -4.39 -26.54
C SER A 3 42.47 -3.57 -26.82
N PHE A 4 42.13 -2.67 -25.89
CA PHE A 4 41.10 -1.65 -26.07
C PHE A 4 41.58 -0.61 -27.10
N LEU A 5 41.47 -0.92 -28.39
CA LEU A 5 41.62 0.06 -29.46
C LEU A 5 40.50 1.10 -29.35
N SER A 6 40.87 2.29 -28.87
CA SER A 6 39.98 3.46 -28.77
C SER A 6 39.28 3.72 -30.10
N GLN A 7 38.01 4.12 -30.04
CA GLN A 7 37.21 4.50 -31.21
C GLN A 7 37.92 5.54 -32.09
N ALA A 8 38.73 6.41 -31.47
CA ALA A 8 39.55 7.40 -32.17
C ALA A 8 40.65 6.76 -33.04
N SER A 9 41.29 5.69 -32.56
CA SER A 9 42.32 4.96 -33.31
C SER A 9 41.72 4.23 -34.51
N LYS A 10 40.55 3.59 -34.33
CA LYS A 10 39.81 2.97 -35.43
C LYS A 10 39.42 4.00 -36.50
N PHE A 11 38.95 5.18 -36.09
CA PHE A 11 38.58 6.25 -37.02
C PHE A 11 39.78 6.83 -37.79
N GLN A 12 40.93 6.96 -37.12
CA GLN A 12 42.15 7.44 -37.76
C GLN A 12 42.68 6.42 -38.78
N ALA A 13 42.64 5.13 -38.45
CA ALA A 13 43.04 4.06 -39.35
C ALA A 13 42.14 3.98 -40.60
N THR A 14 40.81 4.06 -40.43
CA THR A 14 39.88 4.04 -41.57
C THR A 14 40.03 5.27 -42.46
N SER A 15 40.27 6.45 -41.88
CA SER A 15 40.52 7.67 -42.66
C SER A 15 41.81 7.59 -43.48
N ALA A 16 42.87 6.96 -42.94
CA ALA A 16 44.13 6.78 -43.65
C ALA A 16 43.99 5.80 -44.83
N ILE A 17 43.30 4.68 -44.60
CA ILE A 17 43.02 3.66 -45.64
C ILE A 17 42.17 4.27 -46.76
N ASN A 18 41.10 5.01 -46.42
CA ASN A 18 40.26 5.68 -47.41
C ASN A 18 41.04 6.74 -48.23
N GLY A 19 42.04 7.38 -47.63
CA GLY A 19 42.96 8.27 -48.33
C GLY A 19 43.81 7.54 -49.36
N LEU A 20 44.40 6.40 -48.98
CA LEU A 20 45.23 5.58 -49.88
C LEU A 20 44.42 4.96 -51.02
N LEU A 21 43.23 4.44 -50.72
CA LEU A 21 42.33 3.88 -51.74
C LEU A 21 41.90 4.93 -52.75
N SER A 22 41.67 6.17 -52.31
CA SER A 22 41.35 7.29 -53.23
C SER A 22 42.51 7.75 -54.09
N SER A 23 43.77 7.49 -53.69
CA SER A 23 44.95 7.82 -54.50
C SER A 23 45.35 6.71 -55.47
N LEU A 24 45.00 5.45 -55.16
CA LEU A 24 45.36 4.28 -55.96
C LEU A 24 44.33 3.97 -57.06
N LEU A 25 43.07 4.38 -56.87
CA LEU A 25 42.00 4.12 -57.84
C LEU A 25 41.59 5.44 -58.52
N PRO A 26 41.92 5.65 -59.81
CA PRO A 26 41.47 6.82 -60.54
C PRO A 26 39.94 6.81 -60.69
N GLY A 27 39.30 7.93 -60.36
CA GLY A 27 37.86 8.12 -60.50
C GLY A 27 37.01 7.85 -59.24
N VAL A 28 37.61 7.39 -58.12
CA VAL A 28 36.85 7.11 -56.89
C VAL A 28 36.85 8.34 -55.96
N PRO A 29 35.68 8.97 -55.69
CA PRO A 29 35.61 10.13 -54.80
C PRO A 29 35.92 9.72 -53.35
N LYS A 30 36.64 10.58 -52.63
CA LYS A 30 36.93 10.38 -51.19
C LYS A 30 35.62 10.18 -50.42
N ILE A 31 35.43 9.01 -49.82
CA ILE A 31 34.27 8.68 -48.99
C ILE A 31 34.32 9.56 -47.73
N ARG A 32 33.62 10.69 -47.76
CA ARG A 32 33.38 11.52 -46.57
C ARG A 32 32.19 10.90 -45.84
N ALA A 33 32.43 10.25 -44.71
CA ALA A 33 31.35 9.88 -43.81
C ALA A 33 30.54 11.14 -43.50
N ASN A 34 29.23 11.11 -43.77
CA ASN A 34 28.29 12.22 -43.60
C ASN A 34 28.41 12.80 -42.18
N SER A 35 29.28 13.77 -42.04
CA SER A 35 29.46 14.60 -40.86
C SER A 35 29.24 16.02 -41.34
N VAL A 36 28.24 16.65 -40.73
CA VAL A 36 27.90 18.06 -40.88
C VAL A 36 29.19 18.87 -41.03
N LYS A 37 29.30 19.63 -42.13
CA LYS A 37 30.47 20.45 -42.48
C LYS A 37 30.85 21.35 -41.31
N ALA A 38 31.73 20.87 -40.43
CA ALA A 38 32.46 21.75 -39.53
C ALA A 38 33.38 22.57 -40.44
N ARG A 39 33.14 23.88 -40.53
CA ARG A 39 34.06 24.82 -41.20
C ARG A 39 35.41 24.71 -40.48
N VAL A 40 36.33 23.93 -41.05
CA VAL A 40 37.72 23.94 -40.61
C VAL A 40 38.31 25.24 -41.14
N ASN A 41 38.35 26.26 -40.28
CA ASN A 41 39.05 27.49 -40.59
C ASN A 41 40.55 27.17 -40.69
N ASN A 42 41.03 26.99 -41.92
CA ASN A 42 42.45 26.86 -42.26
C ASN A 42 43.15 28.21 -42.13
N GLY A 43 43.14 28.80 -40.93
CA GLY A 43 43.93 29.99 -40.63
C GLY A 43 45.43 29.65 -40.65
N SER A 44 46.27 30.65 -40.97
CA SER A 44 47.72 30.54 -40.86
C SER A 44 48.11 30.05 -39.46
N LYS A 45 49.20 29.26 -39.35
CA LYS A 45 49.70 28.76 -38.05
C LYS A 45 49.86 29.88 -37.01
N ALA A 46 50.21 31.08 -37.45
CA ALA A 46 50.29 32.28 -36.60
C ALA A 46 48.93 32.74 -36.05
N GLN A 47 47.85 32.70 -36.85
CA GLN A 47 46.49 33.01 -36.39
C GLN A 47 45.97 31.96 -35.39
N LEU A 48 46.38 30.70 -35.57
CA LEU A 48 46.05 29.63 -34.63
C LEU A 48 46.79 29.80 -33.30
N ILE A 49 48.04 30.27 -33.34
CA ILE A 49 48.83 30.63 -32.15
C ILE A 49 48.21 31.82 -31.41
N ASP A 50 47.86 32.92 -32.10
CA ASP A 50 47.21 34.09 -31.48
C ASP A 50 45.87 33.72 -30.83
N ARG A 51 45.05 32.94 -31.54
CA ARG A 51 43.77 32.45 -31.01
C ARG A 51 43.97 31.55 -29.78
N ASN A 52 45.01 30.72 -29.76
CA ASN A 52 45.32 29.88 -28.60
C ASN A 52 45.88 30.69 -27.42
N LEU A 53 46.66 31.74 -27.67
CA LEU A 53 47.16 32.66 -26.64
C LEU A 53 46.01 33.45 -25.99
N LYS A 54 45.09 34.00 -26.79
CA LYS A 54 43.88 34.67 -26.28
C LYS A 54 43.02 33.73 -25.42
N LYS A 55 42.78 32.50 -25.91
CA LYS A 55 42.10 31.46 -25.13
C LYS A 55 42.83 31.09 -23.84
N ARG A 56 44.17 31.10 -23.83
CA ARG A 56 44.96 30.81 -22.62
C ARG A 56 44.75 31.90 -21.56
N VAL A 57 44.72 33.16 -21.94
CA VAL A 57 44.41 34.28 -21.04
C VAL A 57 42.98 34.17 -20.49
N GLU A 58 42.00 33.85 -21.34
CA GLU A 58 40.63 33.58 -20.91
C GLU A 58 40.52 32.40 -19.92
N LEU A 59 41.30 31.33 -20.16
CA LEU A 59 41.37 30.17 -19.26
C LEU A 59 42.07 30.49 -17.94
N GLN A 60 43.04 31.40 -17.94
CA GLN A 60 43.75 31.86 -16.75
C GLN A 60 42.87 32.77 -15.88
N ASN A 61 42.01 33.59 -16.50
CA ASN A 61 41.03 34.45 -15.83
C ASN A 61 39.80 33.68 -15.32
N ARG A 62 39.62 32.44 -15.79
CA ARG A 62 38.51 31.57 -15.39
C ARG A 62 38.80 30.98 -14.02
N ASP A 63 37.88 31.15 -13.07
CA ASP A 63 38.01 30.63 -11.71
C ASP A 63 37.94 29.08 -11.70
N VAL A 64 39.08 28.45 -11.92
CA VAL A 64 39.26 26.99 -11.97
C VAL A 64 38.79 26.35 -10.68
N HIS A 65 38.96 27.03 -9.53
CA HIS A 65 38.54 26.51 -8.24
C HIS A 65 37.01 26.43 -8.15
N LYS A 66 36.27 27.47 -8.53
CA LYS A 66 34.79 27.43 -8.53
C LYS A 66 34.26 26.33 -9.43
N ILE A 67 34.86 26.14 -10.61
CA ILE A 67 34.45 25.08 -11.55
C ILE A 67 34.74 23.70 -11.00
N LYS A 68 35.95 23.47 -10.44
CA LYS A 68 36.29 22.20 -9.78
C LYS A 68 35.35 21.92 -8.60
N LYS A 69 35.01 22.93 -7.80
CA LYS A 69 34.06 22.82 -6.69
C LYS A 69 32.66 22.40 -7.17
N ARG A 70 32.13 23.07 -8.21
CA ARG A 70 30.84 22.72 -8.83
C ARG A 70 30.84 21.30 -9.39
N SER A 71 31.89 20.92 -10.13
CA SER A 71 32.04 19.56 -10.66
C SER A 71 32.10 18.52 -9.55
N LYS A 72 32.87 18.76 -8.48
CA LYS A 72 32.93 17.86 -7.31
C LYS A 72 31.57 17.73 -6.61
N GLN A 73 30.83 18.82 -6.46
CA GLN A 73 29.48 18.79 -5.89
C GLN A 73 28.49 18.02 -6.78
N ALA A 74 28.54 18.23 -8.10
CA ALA A 74 27.71 17.48 -9.04
C ALA A 74 28.00 15.97 -8.96
N LYS A 75 29.28 15.57 -8.96
CA LYS A 75 29.69 14.17 -8.75
C LYS A 75 29.18 13.62 -7.41
N LYS A 76 29.32 14.36 -6.32
CA LYS A 76 28.80 13.95 -5.00
C LYS A 76 27.27 13.76 -5.02
N ARG A 77 26.52 14.63 -5.69
CA ARG A 77 25.07 14.49 -5.85
C ARG A 77 24.70 13.23 -6.63
N LEU A 78 25.41 12.95 -7.73
CA LEU A 78 25.20 11.74 -8.52
C LEU A 78 25.48 10.47 -7.71
N VAL A 79 26.59 10.43 -6.97
CA VAL A 79 26.93 9.29 -6.10
C VAL A 79 25.89 9.11 -4.99
N LYS A 80 25.43 10.19 -4.36
CA LYS A 80 24.37 10.13 -3.35
C LYS A 80 23.07 9.59 -3.94
N LYS A 81 22.66 10.09 -5.12
CA LYS A 81 21.46 9.62 -5.81
C LYS A 81 21.56 8.12 -6.10
N HIS A 82 22.66 7.68 -6.69
CA HIS A 82 22.89 6.26 -6.97
C HIS A 82 22.87 5.40 -5.70
N LYS A 83 23.42 5.90 -4.59
CA LYS A 83 23.36 5.20 -3.29
C LYS A 83 21.91 5.04 -2.81
N CYS A 84 21.11 6.11 -2.85
CA CYS A 84 19.70 6.05 -2.48
C CYS A 84 18.89 5.14 -3.40
N ASP A 85 19.15 5.16 -4.71
CA ASP A 85 18.48 4.30 -5.69
C ASP A 85 18.81 2.82 -5.42
N LYS A 86 20.08 2.51 -5.10
CA LYS A 86 20.51 1.17 -4.71
C LYS A 86 19.87 0.72 -3.40
N GLU A 87 19.85 1.57 -2.38
CA GLU A 87 19.19 1.28 -1.09
C GLU A 87 17.69 1.01 -1.28
N ARG A 88 17.02 1.79 -2.14
CA ARG A 88 15.61 1.56 -2.49
C ARG A 88 15.40 0.23 -3.20
N LEU A 89 16.27 -0.11 -4.16
CA LEU A 89 16.21 -1.39 -4.85
C LEU A 89 16.42 -2.57 -3.88
N GLU A 90 17.38 -2.47 -2.97
CA GLU A 90 17.64 -3.47 -1.93
C GLU A 90 16.42 -3.63 -1.00
N GLN A 91 15.76 -2.53 -0.61
CA GLN A 91 14.54 -2.59 0.19
C GLN A 91 13.39 -3.26 -0.55
N LEU A 92 13.21 -2.97 -1.84
CA LEU A 92 12.20 -3.62 -2.68
C LEU A 92 12.47 -5.12 -2.82
N ALA A 93 13.72 -5.51 -3.05
CA ALA A 93 14.11 -6.91 -3.10
C ALA A 93 13.84 -7.63 -1.77
N LYS A 94 14.24 -7.01 -0.63
CA LYS A 94 13.94 -7.53 0.71
C LYS A 94 12.44 -7.71 0.94
N TYR A 95 11.63 -6.73 0.52
CA TYR A 95 10.18 -6.82 0.63
C TYR A 95 9.62 -8.00 -0.18
N GLN A 96 10.06 -8.18 -1.42
CA GLN A 96 9.62 -9.30 -2.26
C GLN A 96 9.99 -10.65 -1.66
N VAL A 97 11.20 -10.80 -1.12
CA VAL A 97 11.63 -12.03 -0.43
C VAL A 97 10.79 -12.30 0.80
N LEU A 98 10.60 -11.29 1.66
CA LEU A 98 9.77 -11.41 2.86
C LEU A 98 8.32 -11.79 2.52
N LYS A 99 7.76 -11.20 1.45
CA LYS A 99 6.41 -11.51 0.99
C LYS A 99 6.29 -12.96 0.56
N LYS A 100 7.26 -13.48 -0.21
CA LYS A 100 7.30 -14.90 -0.61
C LYS A 100 7.42 -15.83 0.59
N HIS A 101 8.36 -15.58 1.50
CA HIS A 101 8.52 -16.39 2.71
C HIS A 101 7.30 -16.33 3.63
N GLN A 102 6.55 -15.23 3.61
CA GLN A 102 5.29 -15.12 4.34
C GLN A 102 4.18 -15.94 3.69
N GLU A 103 4.06 -15.91 2.36
CA GLU A 103 3.09 -16.70 1.59
C GLU A 103 3.36 -18.21 1.70
N GLU A 104 4.63 -18.60 1.68
CA GLU A 104 5.08 -20.00 1.81
C GLU A 104 5.17 -20.48 3.27
N GLY A 105 5.04 -19.58 4.25
CA GLY A 105 5.17 -19.91 5.67
C GLY A 105 6.60 -20.20 6.14
N THR A 106 7.61 -20.00 5.30
CA THR A 106 9.03 -20.30 5.52
C THR A 106 9.82 -19.15 6.18
N LEU A 107 9.12 -18.28 6.93
CA LEU A 107 9.71 -17.07 7.49
C LEU A 107 10.77 -17.37 8.58
N THR A 108 11.97 -16.85 8.39
CA THR A 108 13.11 -17.06 9.31
C THR A 108 12.91 -16.28 10.62
N GLU A 109 13.55 -16.69 11.72
CA GLU A 109 13.45 -15.98 13.01
C GLU A 109 13.90 -14.50 12.92
N HIS A 110 14.98 -14.22 12.19
CA HIS A 110 15.44 -12.85 11.94
C HIS A 110 14.40 -12.01 11.18
N GLU A 111 13.73 -12.60 10.20
CA GLU A 111 12.69 -11.95 9.40
C GLU A 111 11.44 -11.69 10.24
N LYS A 112 11.03 -12.65 11.09
CA LYS A 112 9.97 -12.47 12.09
C LYS A 112 10.28 -11.32 13.04
N LYS A 113 11.50 -11.27 13.59
CA LYS A 113 11.94 -10.19 14.49
C LYS A 113 11.93 -8.83 13.79
N TYR A 114 12.39 -8.78 12.54
CA TYR A 114 12.34 -7.57 11.71
C TYR A 114 10.90 -7.11 11.46
N LEU A 115 10.01 -8.03 11.07
CA LEU A 115 8.60 -7.74 10.83
C LEU A 115 7.89 -7.25 12.09
N ASN A 116 8.13 -7.90 13.24
CA ASN A 116 7.59 -7.47 14.53
C ASN A 116 8.06 -6.06 14.91
N LYS A 117 9.33 -5.74 14.66
CA LYS A 117 9.85 -4.37 14.87
C LYS A 117 9.15 -3.36 13.95
N LEU A 118 8.91 -3.73 12.70
CA LEU A 118 8.19 -2.89 11.73
C LEU A 118 6.72 -2.68 12.14
N ILE A 119 6.04 -3.76 12.57
CA ILE A 119 4.66 -3.70 13.07
C ILE A 119 4.58 -2.77 14.27
N ARG A 120 5.47 -2.88 15.26
CA ARG A 120 5.49 -2.00 16.44
C ARG A 120 5.67 -0.53 16.07
N ARG A 121 6.58 -0.22 15.14
CA ARG A 121 6.81 1.15 14.68
C ARG A 121 5.59 1.70 13.94
N ASN A 122 5.01 0.91 13.05
CA ASN A 122 3.86 1.31 12.26
C ASN A 122 2.61 1.43 13.13
N SER A 123 2.38 0.52 14.07
CA SER A 123 1.25 0.59 15.00
C SER A 123 1.35 1.80 15.91
N GLN A 124 2.55 2.16 16.37
CA GLN A 124 2.78 3.38 17.13
C GLN A 124 2.51 4.64 16.28
N ASN A 125 2.98 4.68 15.03
CA ASN A 125 2.72 5.80 14.12
C ASN A 125 1.24 5.92 13.73
N LEU A 126 0.51 4.81 13.62
CA LEU A 126 -0.93 4.84 13.36
C LEU A 126 -1.68 5.30 14.60
N ARG A 127 -1.35 4.77 15.79
CA ARG A 127 -1.93 5.19 17.07
C ARG A 127 -1.60 6.63 17.43
N SER A 128 -0.51 7.22 16.92
CA SER A 128 -0.22 8.63 17.18
C SER A 128 -1.17 9.59 16.45
N TRP A 129 -1.93 9.11 15.47
CA TRP A 129 -3.01 9.86 14.83
C TRP A 129 -4.34 9.70 15.56
N ASP A 130 -4.47 8.69 16.42
CA ASP A 130 -5.63 8.54 17.28
C ASP A 130 -5.66 9.64 18.35
N LEU A 131 -6.87 9.95 18.82
CA LEU A 131 -7.08 10.81 19.97
C LEU A 131 -6.35 10.25 21.19
N ARG A 132 -5.76 11.15 21.98
CA ARG A 132 -5.21 10.81 23.28
C ARG A 132 -6.31 10.20 24.15
N GLU A 133 -5.94 9.23 24.99
CA GLU A 133 -6.90 8.47 25.81
C GLU A 133 -7.83 9.40 26.62
N GLU A 134 -7.28 10.45 27.24
CA GLU A 134 -8.04 11.44 28.01
C GLU A 134 -9.15 12.13 27.17
N VAL A 135 -8.82 12.58 25.95
CA VAL A 135 -9.78 13.24 25.05
C VAL A 135 -10.74 12.22 24.42
N ARG A 136 -10.29 10.97 24.23
CA ARG A 136 -11.11 9.88 23.70
C ARG A 136 -12.23 9.54 24.65
N ASP A 137 -11.97 9.50 25.95
CA ASP A 137 -12.98 9.16 26.97
C ASP A 137 -14.04 10.25 27.06
N GLU A 138 -13.64 11.52 27.15
CA GLU A 138 -14.56 12.67 27.12
C GLU A 138 -15.41 12.71 25.84
N LEU A 139 -14.79 12.48 24.68
CA LEU A 139 -15.49 12.43 23.40
C LEU A 139 -16.48 11.27 23.34
N ASN A 140 -16.10 10.09 23.86
CA ASN A 140 -16.95 8.91 23.88
C ASN A 140 -18.16 9.15 24.79
N ASP A 141 -18.00 9.80 25.93
CA ASP A 141 -19.10 10.16 26.82
C ASP A 141 -20.09 11.13 26.14
N ILE A 142 -19.57 12.16 25.45
CA ILE A 142 -20.40 13.09 24.68
C ILE A 142 -21.12 12.36 23.54
N GLN A 143 -20.43 11.49 22.81
CA GLN A 143 -21.02 10.70 21.73
C GLN A 143 -22.12 9.77 22.25
N GLN A 144 -21.89 9.09 23.37
CA GLN A 144 -22.89 8.24 24.01
C GLN A 144 -24.08 9.05 24.52
N TYR A 145 -23.84 10.24 25.06
CA TYR A 145 -24.90 11.15 25.48
C TYR A 145 -25.78 11.57 24.29
N ILE A 146 -25.17 12.00 23.19
CA ILE A 146 -25.89 12.38 21.97
C ILE A 146 -26.64 11.18 21.39
N LEU A 147 -26.02 10.00 21.34
CA LEU A 147 -26.67 8.77 20.90
C LEU A 147 -27.90 8.46 21.75
N LYS A 148 -27.79 8.46 23.08
CA LYS A 148 -28.93 8.22 24.00
C LYS A 148 -30.09 9.21 23.79
N GLN A 149 -29.81 10.45 23.39
CA GLN A 149 -30.82 11.46 23.11
C GLN A 149 -31.45 11.30 21.71
N THR A 150 -30.67 10.87 20.73
CA THR A 150 -31.08 10.82 19.31
C THR A 150 -31.76 9.52 18.92
N VAL A 151 -31.27 8.37 19.43
CA VAL A 151 -31.93 7.08 19.25
C VAL A 151 -32.86 6.84 20.44
N SER A 152 -34.17 6.90 20.18
CA SER A 152 -35.23 6.60 21.16
C SER A 152 -35.30 5.09 21.48
N THR A 153 -34.24 4.54 22.05
CA THR A 153 -34.20 3.15 22.54
C THR A 153 -35.01 2.98 23.82
N THR A 154 -35.23 4.04 24.58
CA THR A 154 -36.03 4.03 25.83
C THR A 154 -37.46 3.53 25.61
N ASN A 155 -38.08 3.91 24.49
CA ASN A 155 -39.41 3.42 24.12
C ASN A 155 -39.39 1.94 23.68
N ALA A 156 -38.34 1.51 23.00
CA ALA A 156 -38.14 0.12 22.60
C ALA A 156 -37.89 -0.79 23.82
N GLU A 157 -37.04 -0.37 24.75
CA GLU A 157 -36.77 -1.05 26.03
C GLU A 157 -38.03 -1.12 26.89
N ARG A 158 -38.79 -0.01 27.01
CA ARG A 158 -40.06 0.00 27.73
C ARG A 158 -41.10 -0.93 27.11
N SER A 159 -41.14 -1.00 25.77
CA SER A 159 -42.01 -1.92 25.02
C SER A 159 -41.61 -3.39 25.24
N GLN A 160 -40.32 -3.71 25.15
CA GLN A 160 -39.82 -5.06 25.44
C GLN A 160 -40.11 -5.47 26.89
N ARG A 161 -39.90 -4.56 27.85
CA ARG A 161 -40.17 -4.81 29.28
C ARG A 161 -41.66 -5.01 29.57
N ARG A 162 -42.55 -4.34 28.82
CA ARG A 162 -44.00 -4.59 28.88
C ARG A 162 -44.37 -5.95 28.28
N ARG A 163 -43.76 -6.31 27.14
CA ARG A 163 -43.99 -7.61 26.49
C ARG A 163 -43.50 -8.78 27.35
N SER A 164 -42.34 -8.66 28.00
CA SER A 164 -41.82 -9.70 28.90
C SER A 164 -42.72 -9.89 30.13
N LYS A 165 -43.15 -8.80 30.78
CA LYS A 165 -44.11 -8.86 31.89
C LYS A 165 -45.44 -9.51 31.51
N ARG A 166 -45.96 -9.21 30.31
CA ARG A 166 -47.18 -9.84 29.79
C ARG A 166 -47.01 -11.34 29.54
N LYS A 167 -45.84 -11.78 29.09
CA LYS A 167 -45.55 -13.21 28.93
C LYS A 167 -45.48 -13.91 30.28
N GLN A 168 -44.77 -13.34 31.25
CA GLN A 168 -44.70 -13.88 32.63
C GLN A 168 -46.09 -14.00 33.26
N PHE A 169 -46.90 -12.95 33.19
CA PHE A 169 -48.26 -12.98 33.74
C PHE A 169 -49.17 -14.04 33.08
N LYS A 170 -49.00 -14.28 31.77
CA LYS A 170 -49.76 -15.31 31.06
C LYS A 170 -49.28 -16.73 31.37
N GLU A 171 -47.99 -16.92 31.64
CA GLU A 171 -47.46 -18.20 32.13
C GLU A 171 -48.03 -18.51 33.52
N ASP A 172 -48.07 -17.51 34.42
CA ASP A 172 -48.63 -17.66 35.78
C ASP A 172 -50.12 -18.05 35.77
N ILE A 173 -50.93 -17.46 34.88
CA ILE A 173 -52.37 -17.79 34.73
C ILE A 173 -52.57 -19.15 34.05
N SER A 174 -51.73 -19.50 33.07
CA SER A 174 -51.84 -20.80 32.40
C SER A 174 -51.55 -21.99 33.32
N GLN A 175 -50.84 -21.76 34.43
CA GLN A 175 -50.66 -22.77 35.47
C GLN A 175 -51.89 -22.94 36.38
N SER A 176 -52.78 -21.94 36.47
CA SER A 176 -53.97 -21.97 37.35
C SER A 176 -55.28 -22.34 36.66
N ASP A 177 -55.42 -22.12 35.35
CA ASP A 177 -56.74 -22.16 34.66
C ASP A 177 -57.08 -23.46 33.91
N SER A 178 -56.23 -24.50 33.94
CA SER A 178 -56.70 -25.85 33.60
C SER A 178 -57.39 -26.41 34.85
N VAL A 179 -58.64 -26.85 34.75
CA VAL A 179 -59.54 -27.37 35.82
C VAL A 179 -58.90 -28.50 36.64
N LYS A 180 -57.85 -28.20 37.40
CA LYS A 180 -57.12 -29.13 38.24
C LYS A 180 -57.58 -28.88 39.65
N ASP A 181 -58.57 -29.66 40.09
CA ASP A 181 -58.81 -29.79 41.52
C ASP A 181 -57.56 -30.42 42.15
N HIS A 182 -56.81 -29.62 42.90
CA HIS A 182 -55.55 -30.02 43.55
C HIS A 182 -55.70 -31.25 44.47
N ARG A 183 -56.92 -31.58 44.89
CA ARG A 183 -57.22 -32.75 45.72
C ARG A 183 -57.14 -34.06 44.94
N TYR A 184 -57.29 -34.02 43.62
CA TYR A 184 -57.34 -35.21 42.76
C TYR A 184 -56.43 -35.03 41.53
N PRO A 185 -55.14 -35.39 41.63
CA PRO A 185 -54.15 -35.18 40.56
C PRO A 185 -54.37 -36.03 39.28
N GLY A 186 -55.42 -36.87 39.25
CA GLY A 186 -55.80 -37.70 38.10
C GLY A 186 -57.19 -37.39 37.53
N LEU A 187 -57.88 -36.34 38.01
CA LEU A 187 -59.24 -36.04 37.56
C LEU A 187 -59.28 -35.55 36.10
N THR A 188 -58.26 -34.81 35.66
CA THR A 188 -58.24 -34.14 34.35
C THR A 188 -57.81 -34.98 33.16
N PRO A 189 -56.92 -36.00 33.25
CA PRO A 189 -56.52 -36.77 32.08
C PRO A 189 -57.56 -37.81 31.64
N GLY A 190 -58.49 -38.19 32.53
CA GLY A 190 -59.49 -39.23 32.28
C GLY A 190 -60.93 -38.72 32.10
N LEU A 191 -61.18 -37.42 32.29
CA LEU A 191 -62.50 -36.84 32.02
C LEU A 191 -62.64 -36.64 30.50
N ALA A 192 -63.65 -37.26 29.90
CA ALA A 192 -63.95 -37.06 28.49
C ALA A 192 -64.38 -35.60 28.26
N PRO A 193 -63.93 -34.94 27.17
CA PRO A 193 -64.44 -33.63 26.79
C PRO A 193 -65.89 -33.78 26.32
N VAL A 194 -66.83 -33.60 27.24
CA VAL A 194 -68.27 -33.64 26.93
C VAL A 194 -68.63 -32.35 26.20
N GLY A 195 -69.19 -32.48 24.99
CA GLY A 195 -69.68 -31.36 24.21
C GLY A 195 -71.07 -30.93 24.68
N ALA A 196 -71.44 -29.67 24.47
CA ALA A 196 -72.78 -29.16 24.82
C ALA A 196 -73.95 -29.91 24.11
N SER A 197 -73.66 -30.77 23.15
CA SER A 197 -74.61 -31.61 22.42
C SER A 197 -74.77 -33.03 22.99
N ASP A 198 -73.96 -33.44 23.97
CA ASP A 198 -74.02 -34.77 24.59
C ASP A 198 -75.01 -34.84 25.78
N GLU A 199 -75.51 -33.68 26.26
CA GLU A 199 -76.43 -33.61 27.41
C GLU A 199 -77.92 -33.63 27.00
N GLU A 200 -78.25 -33.59 25.70
CA GLU A 200 -79.61 -33.34 25.21
C GLU A 200 -80.31 -34.57 24.57
N GLU A 201 -79.70 -35.76 24.55
CA GLU A 201 -80.31 -36.96 23.94
C GLU A 201 -80.66 -38.01 25.02
N SER A 202 -81.86 -37.87 25.59
CA SER A 202 -82.45 -38.83 26.54
C SER A 202 -82.90 -40.10 25.79
N SER A 203 -82.21 -41.21 26.02
CA SER A 203 -82.56 -42.54 25.48
C SER A 203 -83.89 -43.05 26.05
N GLU A 204 -84.95 -43.08 25.23
CA GLU A 204 -86.18 -43.82 25.49
C GLU A 204 -85.93 -45.33 25.27
N GLU A 205 -86.13 -46.14 26.32
CA GLU A 205 -86.14 -47.61 26.26
C GLU A 205 -87.51 -48.09 25.71
N GLU A 206 -87.50 -48.89 24.63
CA GLU A 206 -88.65 -49.67 24.14
C GLU A 206 -88.69 -51.07 24.81
N ASP A 207 -89.90 -51.54 25.13
CA ASP A 207 -90.25 -52.84 25.73
C ASP A 207 -89.80 -54.08 24.92
#